data_AF-A0AAE3VZC1-F1
#
_entry.id   AF-A0AAE3VZC1-F1
#
_cell.length_a   1.000
_cell.length_b   1.000
_cell.length_c   1.000
_cell.angle_alpha   90.00
_cell.angle_beta   90.00
_cell.angle_gamma   90.00
#
_symmetry.space_group_name_H-M   'P 1'
#
loop_
_entity.id
_entity.type
_entity.pdbx_description
1 polymer ?
#
loop_
_entity_poly.entity_id
_entity_poly.type
_entity_poly.pdbx_seq_one_letter_code
_entity_poly.pdbx_strand_id
1 'polypeptide(L)'
;MTRAPAVAAVAVLALTGCAAQATGAGGRGLTEVLDRLGQASAETYTAVYALGTGEMATVVSAPPRTATISGDDRLVVGPDGVTLCEDGTCSRPPGAADAPGGTGIVTTEQVRAMVSAAAHLPGVDVAVSTATFAGRETLCADVHGMSDFTVCVTEDGILASFRGDGEITLELTRLAESADASLVAL
;
A
#
# COMPACT_ATOMS: atom_id res chain seq x y z
N MET A 1 36.56 36.56 -56.43
CA MET A 1 35.21 36.81 -55.88
C MET A 1 34.60 35.48 -55.49
N THR A 2 34.81 35.03 -54.26
CA THR A 2 34.35 33.73 -53.73
C THR A 2 33.06 33.94 -52.93
N ARG A 3 31.96 33.31 -53.37
CA ARG A 3 30.70 33.22 -52.61
C ARG A 3 30.69 31.91 -51.80
N ALA A 4 30.55 32.02 -50.49
CA ALA A 4 30.37 30.87 -49.59
C ALA A 4 28.88 30.51 -49.48
N PRO A 5 28.50 29.21 -49.41
CA PRO A 5 27.14 28.81 -49.09
C PRO A 5 26.94 28.77 -47.57
N ALA A 6 25.92 29.47 -47.09
CA ALA A 6 25.44 29.39 -45.71
C ALA A 6 24.70 28.06 -45.52
N VAL A 7 25.24 27.17 -44.70
CA VAL A 7 24.60 25.92 -44.30
C VAL A 7 23.70 26.24 -43.10
N ALA A 8 22.38 26.20 -43.30
CA ALA A 8 21.40 26.31 -42.23
C ALA A 8 21.32 24.96 -41.50
N ALA A 9 21.84 24.89 -40.27
CA ALA A 9 21.69 23.75 -39.40
C ALA A 9 20.28 23.77 -38.78
N VAL A 10 19.39 22.90 -39.25
CA VAL A 10 18.10 22.64 -38.62
C VAL A 10 18.36 21.76 -37.39
N ALA A 11 18.37 22.37 -36.21
CA ALA A 11 18.40 21.65 -34.94
C ALA A 11 17.03 20.99 -34.72
N VAL A 12 16.95 19.69 -35.03
CA VAL A 12 15.80 18.85 -34.68
C VAL A 12 15.88 18.57 -33.18
N LEU A 13 15.13 19.34 -32.38
CA LEU A 13 14.90 19.05 -30.97
C LEU A 13 14.00 17.82 -30.89
N ALA A 14 14.60 16.64 -30.77
CA ALA A 14 13.91 15.44 -30.34
C ALA A 14 13.39 15.67 -28.91
N LEU A 15 12.09 15.94 -28.78
CA LEU A 15 11.37 15.85 -27.51
C LEU A 15 11.27 14.37 -27.13
N THR A 16 12.37 13.78 -26.68
CA THR A 16 12.31 12.59 -25.84
C THR A 16 11.71 13.04 -24.52
N GLY A 17 10.39 12.87 -24.38
CA GLY A 17 9.69 13.03 -23.12
C GLY A 17 10.24 12.02 -22.11
N CYS A 18 11.33 12.38 -21.44
CA CYS A 18 11.74 11.72 -20.21
C CYS A 18 10.71 12.13 -19.17
N ALA A 19 9.78 11.23 -18.85
CA ALA A 19 9.06 11.30 -17.59
C ALA A 19 10.13 11.44 -16.50
N ALA A 20 10.11 12.54 -15.76
CA ALA A 20 10.98 12.76 -14.61
C ALA A 20 10.60 11.72 -13.55
N GLN A 21 11.21 10.55 -13.64
CA GLN A 21 11.15 9.54 -12.59
C GLN A 21 11.76 10.19 -11.35
N ALA A 22 11.12 10.02 -10.19
CA ALA A 22 11.66 10.44 -8.91
C ALA A 22 13.02 9.72 -8.69
N THR A 23 14.11 10.32 -9.15
CA THR A 23 15.45 9.72 -9.17
C THR A 23 16.26 10.09 -7.92
N GLY A 24 15.63 10.76 -6.96
CA GLY A 24 16.18 11.11 -5.65
C GLY A 24 16.09 9.97 -4.63
N ALA A 25 16.63 10.21 -3.42
CA ALA A 25 16.54 9.26 -2.31
C ALA A 25 15.08 8.85 -1.98
N GLY A 26 14.14 9.79 -2.10
CA GLY A 26 12.70 9.54 -1.91
C GLY A 26 12.12 8.51 -2.88
N GLY A 27 12.48 8.58 -4.18
CA GLY A 27 11.97 7.61 -5.16
C GLY A 27 12.51 6.19 -4.94
N ARG A 28 13.78 6.06 -4.54
CA ARG A 28 14.34 4.76 -4.13
C ARG A 28 13.64 4.19 -2.90
N GLY A 29 13.33 5.03 -1.90
CA GLY A 29 12.59 4.61 -0.72
C GLY A 29 11.16 4.17 -1.05
N LEU A 30 10.49 4.87 -1.96
CA LEU A 30 9.14 4.49 -2.39
C LEU A 30 9.13 3.15 -3.14
N THR A 31 10.13 2.89 -3.98
CA THR A 31 10.33 1.58 -4.62
C THR A 31 10.54 0.48 -3.58
N GLU A 32 11.40 0.71 -2.60
CA GLU A 32 11.63 -0.25 -1.50
C GLU A 32 10.34 -0.53 -0.71
N VAL A 33 9.54 0.50 -0.42
CA VAL A 33 8.22 0.32 0.22
C VAL A 33 7.30 -0.54 -0.66
N LEU A 34 7.26 -0.31 -1.97
CA LEU A 34 6.45 -1.12 -2.90
C LEU A 34 6.88 -2.58 -2.95
N ASP A 35 8.19 -2.82 -2.98
CA ASP A 35 8.76 -4.16 -3.02
C ASP A 35 8.40 -4.94 -1.75
N ARG A 36 8.55 -4.29 -0.58
CA ARG A 36 8.12 -4.83 0.72
C ARG A 36 6.62 -5.13 0.76
N LEU A 37 5.77 -4.17 0.37
CA LEU A 37 4.31 -4.40 0.32
C LEU A 37 3.94 -5.61 -0.58
N GLY A 38 4.69 -5.84 -1.66
CA GLY A 38 4.50 -7.01 -2.51
C GLY A 38 4.84 -8.34 -1.81
N GLN A 39 5.86 -8.36 -0.96
CA GLN A 39 6.30 -9.56 -0.22
C GLN A 39 5.25 -10.01 0.80
N ALA A 40 4.56 -9.07 1.46
CA ALA A 40 3.56 -9.35 2.49
C ALA A 40 2.45 -10.34 2.05
N SER A 41 2.13 -10.36 0.76
CA SER A 41 1.12 -11.25 0.18
C SER A 41 1.48 -12.74 0.24
N ALA A 42 2.76 -13.06 0.47
CA ALA A 42 3.28 -14.42 0.62
C ALA A 42 3.47 -14.85 2.08
N GLU A 43 3.27 -13.94 3.04
CA GLU A 43 3.57 -14.18 4.44
C GLU A 43 2.40 -14.76 5.22
N THR A 44 2.71 -15.62 6.19
CA THR A 44 1.73 -16.16 7.13
C THR A 44 1.82 -15.41 8.46
N TYR A 45 0.78 -14.65 8.82
CA TYR A 45 0.82 -13.82 10.02
C TYR A 45 -0.57 -13.49 10.58
N THR A 46 -0.58 -13.00 11.82
CA THR A 46 -1.72 -12.31 12.44
C THR A 46 -1.26 -10.94 12.92
N ALA A 47 -1.86 -9.89 12.37
CA ALA A 47 -1.59 -8.51 12.72
C ALA A 47 -2.82 -7.88 13.36
N VAL A 48 -2.63 -7.12 14.44
CA VAL A 48 -3.68 -6.38 15.14
C VAL A 48 -3.39 -4.90 15.04
N TYR A 49 -4.37 -4.13 14.57
CA TYR A 49 -4.25 -2.72 14.30
C TYR A 49 -5.21 -1.91 15.16
N ALA A 50 -4.74 -0.74 15.61
CA ALA A 50 -5.60 0.33 16.08
C ALA A 50 -6.02 1.19 14.88
N LEU A 51 -7.31 1.48 14.78
CA LEU A 51 -7.88 2.34 13.75
C LEU A 51 -8.05 3.77 14.27
N GLY A 52 -8.07 4.74 13.35
CA GLY A 52 -8.33 6.15 13.67
C GLY A 52 -9.65 6.40 14.40
N THR A 53 -10.63 5.50 14.24
CA THR A 53 -11.94 5.52 14.94
C THR A 53 -11.85 5.08 16.41
N GLY A 54 -10.70 4.55 16.85
CA GLY A 54 -10.51 3.92 18.16
C GLY A 54 -10.88 2.44 18.21
N GLU A 55 -11.40 1.89 17.10
CA GLU A 55 -11.67 0.46 16.96
C GLU A 55 -10.40 -0.35 16.69
N MET A 56 -10.49 -1.66 16.88
CA MET A 56 -9.39 -2.58 16.63
C MET A 56 -9.74 -3.50 15.46
N ALA A 57 -8.76 -3.70 14.60
CA ALA A 57 -8.84 -4.59 13.46
C ALA A 57 -7.84 -5.74 13.57
N THR A 58 -8.23 -6.94 13.16
CA THR A 58 -7.32 -8.07 13.04
C THR A 58 -7.22 -8.50 11.58
N VAL A 59 -6.00 -8.55 11.05
CA VAL A 59 -5.71 -9.13 9.74
C VAL A 59 -4.99 -10.45 9.96
N VAL A 60 -5.53 -11.52 9.38
CA VAL A 60 -4.93 -12.85 9.38
C VAL A 60 -4.57 -13.18 7.95
N SER A 61 -3.30 -13.41 7.65
CA SER A 61 -2.87 -13.90 6.35
C SER A 61 -2.40 -15.33 6.48
N ALA A 62 -3.04 -16.22 5.74
CA ALA A 62 -2.61 -17.60 5.51
C ALA A 62 -2.75 -17.85 4.01
N PRO A 63 -1.75 -17.42 3.21
CA PRO A 63 -1.83 -17.45 1.75
C PRO A 63 -2.31 -18.81 1.23
N PRO A 64 -3.18 -18.83 0.20
CA PRO A 64 -3.60 -17.69 -0.63
C PRO A 64 -4.80 -16.91 -0.08
N ARG A 65 -5.12 -17.02 1.22
CA ARG A 65 -6.26 -16.34 1.84
C ARG A 65 -5.84 -15.32 2.89
N THR A 66 -6.59 -14.24 2.97
CA THR A 66 -6.46 -13.23 4.02
C THR A 66 -7.84 -12.91 4.58
N ALA A 67 -7.95 -12.82 5.90
CA ALA A 67 -9.14 -12.37 6.59
C ALA A 67 -8.86 -11.03 7.28
N THR A 68 -9.83 -10.14 7.26
CA THR A 68 -9.84 -8.88 7.99
C THR A 68 -11.08 -8.88 8.89
N ILE A 69 -10.88 -8.69 10.19
CA ILE A 69 -11.91 -8.79 11.22
C ILE A 69 -11.98 -7.46 11.96
N SER A 70 -13.17 -6.89 12.10
CA SER A 70 -13.43 -5.67 12.88
C SER A 70 -14.80 -5.81 13.54
N GLY A 71 -14.85 -5.74 14.87
CA GLY A 71 -16.09 -6.03 15.60
C GLY A 71 -16.63 -7.43 15.26
N ASP A 72 -17.90 -7.48 14.85
CA ASP A 72 -18.59 -8.70 14.43
C ASP A 72 -18.46 -8.99 12.93
N ASP A 73 -17.77 -8.12 12.18
CA ASP A 73 -17.61 -8.21 10.74
C ASP A 73 -16.30 -8.91 10.36
N ARG A 74 -16.37 -9.71 9.30
CA ARG A 74 -15.22 -10.44 8.75
C ARG A 74 -15.23 -10.46 7.23
N LEU A 75 -14.21 -9.87 6.63
CA LEU A 75 -13.94 -9.91 5.19
C LEU A 75 -12.85 -10.94 4.90
N VAL A 76 -13.17 -11.99 4.13
CA VAL A 76 -12.20 -12.99 3.65
C VAL A 76 -11.97 -12.79 2.16
N VAL A 77 -10.71 -12.63 1.78
CA VAL A 77 -10.25 -12.50 0.39
C VAL A 77 -9.40 -13.72 0.06
N GLY A 78 -9.65 -14.35 -1.09
CA GLY A 78 -8.90 -15.51 -1.55
C GLY A 78 -9.16 -15.86 -3.01
N PRO A 79 -8.65 -17.02 -3.49
CA PRO A 79 -8.76 -17.42 -4.90
C PRO A 79 -10.20 -17.64 -5.35
N ASP A 80 -11.09 -17.99 -4.42
CA ASP A 80 -12.50 -18.18 -4.72
C ASP A 80 -13.21 -16.83 -4.92
N GLY A 81 -12.64 -15.73 -4.42
CA GLY A 81 -13.18 -14.37 -4.44
C GLY A 81 -13.29 -13.79 -3.03
N VAL A 82 -14.14 -12.76 -2.89
CA VAL A 82 -14.39 -12.07 -1.63
C VAL A 82 -15.62 -12.65 -0.93
N THR A 83 -15.55 -12.84 0.38
CA THR A 83 -16.68 -13.17 1.24
C THR A 83 -16.75 -12.16 2.38
N LEU A 84 -17.90 -11.55 2.59
CA LEU A 84 -18.17 -10.64 3.70
C LEU A 84 -19.15 -11.33 4.66
N CYS A 85 -18.76 -11.44 5.92
CA CYS A 85 -19.60 -11.91 7.01
C CYS A 85 -19.93 -10.72 7.91
N GLU A 86 -21.22 -10.44 8.08
CA GLU A 86 -21.76 -9.40 8.96
C GLU A 86 -22.71 -10.08 9.94
N ASP A 87 -22.55 -9.84 11.25
CA ASP A 87 -23.35 -10.47 12.31
C ASP A 87 -23.44 -12.02 12.17
N GLY A 88 -22.35 -12.65 11.74
CA GLY A 88 -22.27 -14.10 11.50
C GLY A 88 -22.94 -14.60 10.22
N THR A 89 -23.52 -13.71 9.40
CA THR A 89 -24.11 -14.05 8.10
C THR A 89 -23.13 -13.74 6.98
N CYS A 90 -22.67 -14.77 6.27
CA CYS A 90 -21.70 -14.61 5.19
C CYS A 90 -22.38 -14.52 3.81
N SER A 91 -21.94 -13.56 3.01
CA SER A 91 -22.37 -13.36 1.63
C SER A 91 -21.18 -13.05 0.71
N ARG A 92 -21.33 -13.31 -0.58
CA ARG A 92 -20.37 -12.86 -1.60
C ARG A 92 -20.86 -11.51 -2.13
N PRO A 93 -20.16 -10.39 -1.86
CA PRO A 93 -20.60 -9.09 -2.35
C PRO A 93 -20.57 -9.07 -3.90
N PRO A 94 -21.54 -8.40 -4.54
CA PRO A 94 -21.51 -8.20 -5.98
C PRO A 94 -20.31 -7.32 -6.36
N GLY A 95 -19.55 -7.71 -7.39
CA GLY A 95 -18.39 -6.93 -7.84
C GLY A 95 -17.07 -7.21 -7.11
N ALA A 96 -16.89 -8.42 -6.58
CA ALA A 96 -15.69 -8.91 -5.84
C ALA A 96 -14.29 -8.67 -6.47
N ALA A 97 -14.19 -8.00 -7.62
CA ALA A 97 -12.95 -7.47 -8.18
C ALA A 97 -12.49 -6.18 -7.49
N ASP A 98 -13.43 -5.42 -6.93
CA ASP A 98 -13.15 -4.26 -6.10
C ASP A 98 -13.43 -4.69 -4.65
N ALA A 99 -12.40 -4.80 -3.81
CA ALA A 99 -12.62 -4.81 -2.37
C ALA A 99 -12.51 -3.37 -1.87
N PRO A 100 -13.61 -2.65 -1.59
CA PRO A 100 -13.53 -1.40 -0.85
C PRO A 100 -14.41 -1.40 0.42
N GLY A 101 -13.86 -0.82 1.48
CA GLY A 101 -14.60 0.01 2.44
C GLY A 101 -15.46 -0.64 3.52
N GLY A 102 -15.87 -1.91 3.39
CA GLY A 102 -16.84 -2.51 4.32
C GLY A 102 -16.40 -2.53 5.79
N THR A 103 -15.10 -2.71 6.05
CA THR A 103 -14.56 -2.84 7.41
C THR A 103 -13.87 -1.58 7.94
N GLY A 104 -13.87 -0.48 7.18
CA GLY A 104 -13.11 0.74 7.53
C GLY A 104 -11.58 0.57 7.53
N ILE A 105 -11.06 -0.57 7.06
CA ILE A 105 -9.63 -0.91 7.07
C ILE A 105 -9.06 -0.76 5.66
N VAL A 106 -7.90 -0.11 5.57
CA VAL A 106 -7.11 -0.10 4.33
C VAL A 106 -6.31 -1.38 4.24
N THR A 107 -6.46 -2.12 3.13
CA THR A 107 -5.72 -3.35 2.91
C THR A 107 -4.31 -3.06 2.39
N THR A 108 -3.37 -4.00 2.59
CA THR A 108 -2.01 -3.90 2.04
C THR A 108 -2.01 -3.65 0.53
N GLU A 109 -2.90 -4.30 -0.23
CA GLU A 109 -3.01 -4.10 -1.68
C GLU A 109 -3.56 -2.71 -2.05
N GLN A 110 -4.50 -2.16 -1.28
CA GLN A 110 -4.96 -0.78 -1.47
C GLN A 110 -3.83 0.21 -1.21
N VAL A 111 -3.07 0.05 -0.11
CA VAL A 111 -1.89 0.88 0.16
C VAL A 111 -0.88 0.75 -0.97
N ARG A 112 -0.59 -0.47 -1.43
CA ARG A 112 0.33 -0.71 -2.55
C ARG A 112 -0.12 -0.02 -3.83
N ALA A 113 -1.41 -0.04 -4.14
CA ALA A 113 -1.96 0.69 -5.28
C ALA A 113 -1.79 2.21 -5.14
N MET A 114 -2.03 2.77 -3.94
CA MET A 114 -1.82 4.20 -3.65
C MET A 114 -0.35 4.61 -3.77
N VAL A 115 0.55 3.85 -3.16
CA VAL A 115 2.00 4.06 -3.23
C VAL A 115 2.49 3.98 -4.68
N SER A 116 1.97 3.01 -5.44
CA SER A 116 2.30 2.84 -6.86
C SER A 116 1.82 4.02 -7.68
N ALA A 117 0.59 4.51 -7.44
CA ALA A 117 0.09 5.71 -8.10
C ALA A 117 0.96 6.94 -7.78
N ALA A 118 1.34 7.14 -6.52
CA ALA A 118 2.18 8.25 -6.10
C ALA A 118 3.57 8.23 -6.78
N ALA A 119 4.15 7.05 -7.01
CA ALA A 119 5.43 6.90 -7.69
C ALA A 119 5.45 7.45 -9.13
N HIS A 120 4.27 7.59 -9.76
CA HIS A 120 4.12 8.05 -11.13
C HIS A 120 3.63 9.50 -11.24
N LEU A 121 3.28 10.15 -10.12
CA LEU A 121 2.76 11.52 -10.12
C LEU A 121 3.90 12.56 -10.17
N PRO A 122 3.83 13.54 -11.07
CA PRO A 122 4.81 14.62 -11.10
C PRO A 122 4.63 15.56 -9.91
N GLY A 123 5.74 16.03 -9.35
CA GLY A 123 5.72 17.02 -8.25
C GLY A 123 5.42 16.44 -6.86
N VAL A 124 5.42 15.11 -6.72
CA VAL A 124 5.38 14.46 -5.42
C VAL A 124 6.75 14.56 -4.73
N ASP A 125 6.75 15.02 -3.49
CA ASP A 125 7.92 14.98 -2.61
C ASP A 125 7.81 13.77 -1.68
N VAL A 126 8.94 13.07 -1.46
CA VAL A 126 8.97 11.85 -0.65
C VAL A 126 10.12 11.94 0.33
N ALA A 127 9.78 11.93 1.63
CA ALA A 127 10.73 11.77 2.71
C ALA A 127 10.70 10.34 3.23
N VAL A 128 11.87 9.78 3.54
CA VAL A 128 12.02 8.40 4.01
C VAL A 128 12.56 8.45 5.43
N SER A 129 11.97 7.66 6.31
CA SER A 129 12.35 7.60 7.72
C SER A 129 12.23 6.17 8.26
N THR A 130 12.63 5.97 9.51
CA THR A 130 12.43 4.72 10.23
C THR A 130 11.59 4.97 11.48
N ALA A 131 10.78 3.99 11.84
CA ALA A 131 9.96 4.01 13.04
C ALA A 131 9.87 2.59 13.64
N THR A 132 9.23 2.48 14.81
CA THR A 132 9.01 1.19 15.47
C THR A 132 7.54 1.01 15.80
N PHE A 133 6.97 -0.09 15.31
CA PHE A 133 5.57 -0.47 15.56
C PHE A 133 5.53 -1.91 16.04
N ALA A 134 4.75 -2.19 17.09
CA ALA A 134 4.68 -3.51 17.72
C ALA A 134 6.05 -4.17 18.00
N GLY A 135 7.08 -3.35 18.31
CA GLY A 135 8.46 -3.82 18.55
C GLY A 135 9.26 -4.18 17.29
N ARG A 136 8.76 -3.88 16.09
CA ARG A 136 9.41 -4.11 14.80
C ARG A 136 9.90 -2.79 14.20
N GLU A 137 11.12 -2.77 13.67
CA GLU A 137 11.63 -1.65 12.89
C GLU A 137 10.91 -1.60 11.53
N THR A 138 10.59 -0.39 11.07
CA THR A 138 9.82 -0.18 9.84
C THR A 138 10.45 0.90 8.99
N LEU A 139 10.39 0.72 7.67
CA LEU A 139 10.67 1.76 6.70
C LEU A 139 9.40 2.57 6.46
N CYS A 140 9.49 3.88 6.64
CA CYS A 140 8.39 4.80 6.42
C CYS A 140 8.67 5.70 5.21
N ALA A 141 7.62 5.98 4.44
CA ALA A 141 7.61 6.99 3.39
C ALA A 141 6.49 7.99 3.67
N ASP A 142 6.89 9.25 3.86
CA ASP A 142 5.99 10.40 3.91
C ASP A 142 5.92 10.97 2.49
N VAL A 143 4.72 10.93 1.92
CA VAL A 143 4.44 11.34 0.54
C VAL A 143 3.64 12.63 0.59
N HIS A 144 4.16 13.69 -0.02
CA HIS A 144 3.53 14.99 -0.10
C HIS A 144 3.23 15.36 -1.56
N GLY A 145 2.04 15.89 -1.85
CA GLY A 145 1.68 16.30 -3.21
C GLY A 145 0.20 16.63 -3.39
N MET A 146 -0.46 15.94 -4.33
CA MET A 146 -1.91 16.11 -4.54
C MET A 146 -2.75 15.42 -3.46
N SER A 147 -2.18 14.42 -2.78
CA SER A 147 -2.76 13.72 -1.64
C SER A 147 -1.61 13.30 -0.75
N ASP A 148 -1.64 13.73 0.49
CA ASP A 148 -0.61 13.46 1.47
C ASP A 148 -0.94 12.17 2.21
N PHE A 149 0.09 11.34 2.39
CA PHE A 149 -0.03 10.15 3.22
C PHE A 149 1.33 9.70 3.73
N THR A 150 1.29 9.00 4.85
CA THR A 150 2.43 8.27 5.42
C THR A 150 2.13 6.78 5.35
N VAL A 151 3.09 6.01 4.90
CA VAL A 151 3.06 4.54 4.94
C VAL A 151 4.31 4.04 5.64
N CYS A 152 4.16 3.09 6.56
CA CYS A 152 5.26 2.40 7.22
C CYS A 152 5.11 0.89 7.01
N VAL A 153 6.20 0.21 6.66
CA VAL A 153 6.22 -1.23 6.40
C VAL A 153 7.36 -1.90 7.15
N THR A 154 7.08 -3.08 7.71
CA THR A 154 8.11 -3.95 8.29
C THR A 154 9.07 -4.48 7.22
N GLU A 155 10.18 -5.09 7.64
CA GLU A 155 11.11 -5.77 6.73
C GLU A 155 10.43 -6.89 5.93
N ASP A 156 9.51 -7.64 6.56
CA ASP A 156 8.76 -8.73 5.92
C ASP A 156 7.56 -8.23 5.09
N GLY A 157 7.46 -6.92 4.87
CA GLY A 157 6.41 -6.34 4.03
C GLY A 157 5.08 -6.03 4.72
N ILE A 158 4.88 -6.50 5.95
CA ILE A 158 3.64 -6.27 6.68
C ILE A 158 3.46 -4.77 6.91
N LEU A 159 2.28 -4.26 6.54
CA LEU A 159 1.88 -2.87 6.75
C LEU A 159 1.91 -2.60 8.26
N ALA A 160 2.73 -1.64 8.68
CA ALA A 160 2.88 -1.29 10.08
C ALA A 160 2.07 -0.04 10.44
N SER A 161 1.99 0.92 9.52
CA SER A 161 1.10 2.06 9.67
C SER A 161 0.70 2.63 8.32
N PHE A 162 -0.49 3.18 8.28
CA PHE A 162 -0.96 4.02 7.19
C PHE A 162 -1.70 5.23 7.77
N ARG A 163 -1.44 6.41 7.22
CA ARG A 163 -2.16 7.65 7.53
C ARG A 163 -2.37 8.42 6.24
N GLY A 164 -3.62 8.66 5.84
CA GLY A 164 -3.94 9.47 4.67
C GLY A 164 -4.75 10.72 5.01
N ASP A 165 -4.89 11.62 4.04
CA ASP A 165 -5.79 12.77 4.10
C ASP A 165 -7.26 12.32 4.24
N GLY A 166 -7.79 12.33 5.47
CA GLY A 166 -9.20 12.00 5.76
C GLY A 166 -9.46 11.04 6.92
N GLU A 167 -8.67 11.12 7.99
CA GLU A 167 -8.77 10.32 9.24
C GLU A 167 -8.50 8.81 9.12
N ILE A 168 -8.32 8.28 7.92
CA ILE A 168 -7.95 6.88 7.72
C ILE A 168 -6.55 6.66 8.29
N THR A 169 -6.53 6.13 9.50
CA THR A 169 -5.33 5.83 10.26
C THR A 169 -5.39 4.38 10.68
N LEU A 170 -4.28 3.68 10.47
CA LEU A 170 -4.07 2.31 10.88
C LEU A 170 -2.66 2.22 11.49
N GLU A 171 -2.56 1.66 12.68
CA GLU A 171 -1.28 1.49 13.40
C GLU A 171 -1.17 0.08 13.98
N LEU A 172 -0.08 -0.61 13.68
CA LEU A 172 0.19 -1.96 14.14
C LEU A 172 0.52 -1.97 15.63
N THR A 173 -0.33 -2.67 16.38
CA THR A 173 -0.19 -2.80 17.85
C THR A 173 0.37 -4.15 18.26
N ARG A 174 0.13 -5.19 17.47
CA ARG A 174 0.65 -6.54 17.70
C ARG A 174 0.86 -7.25 16.37
N LEU A 175 1.94 -8.02 16.30
CA LEU A 175 2.21 -8.94 15.20
C LEU A 175 2.59 -10.32 15.75
N ALA A 176 2.03 -11.36 15.16
CA ALA A 176 2.43 -12.74 15.37
C ALA A 176 2.75 -13.40 14.03
N GLU A 177 3.87 -14.13 13.96
CA GLU A 177 4.36 -14.84 12.77
C GLU A 177 3.65 -16.21 12.58
N SER A 178 2.37 -16.23 12.94
CA SER A 178 1.49 -17.38 12.85
C SER A 178 0.09 -16.90 12.53
N ALA A 179 -0.64 -17.69 11.74
CA ALA A 179 -2.02 -17.44 11.42
C ALA A 179 -2.92 -18.52 12.03
N ASP A 180 -4.05 -18.10 12.60
CA ASP A 180 -5.14 -19.03 12.89
C ASP A 180 -5.90 -19.32 11.60
N ALA A 181 -5.65 -20.50 11.02
CA ALA A 181 -6.27 -20.91 9.76
C ALA A 181 -7.81 -20.96 9.84
N SER A 182 -8.40 -21.08 11.03
CA SER A 182 -9.86 -21.07 11.20
C SER A 182 -10.47 -19.70 10.91
N LEU A 183 -9.69 -18.62 11.07
CA LEU A 183 -10.16 -17.26 10.83
C LEU A 183 -10.24 -16.91 9.34
N VAL A 184 -9.47 -17.59 8.50
CA VAL A 184 -9.51 -17.48 7.03
C VAL A 184 -10.37 -18.57 6.36
N ALA A 185 -10.96 -19.46 7.16
CA ALA A 185 -11.89 -20.47 6.68
C ALA A 185 -13.28 -19.87 6.42
N LEU A 186 -13.96 -20.40 5.41
CA LEU A 186 -15.32 -20.06 5.00
C LEU A 186 -16.30 -21.11 5.53
#